data_AF-A0A538GVK3-F1
#
_entry.id   AF-A0A538GVK3-F1
#
_cell.length_a   1.000
_cell.length_b   1.000
_cell.length_c   1.000
_cell.angle_alpha   90.00
_cell.angle_beta   90.00
_cell.angle_gamma   90.00
#
_symmetry.space_group_name_H-M   'P 1'
#
loop_
_entity.id
_entity.type
_entity.pdbx_description
1 polymer ?
#
loop_
_entity_poly.entity_id
_entity_poly.type
_entity_poly.pdbx_seq_one_letter_code
_entity_poly.pdbx_strand_id
1 'polypeptide(L)'
;MREEWVCHGREEVVDTFRLGLEQRREIDALEFTRGGEQVVLGARGPSIDAVEDEPLEGQIFNVFTLRDGPIARIDDYRGRREALTAAGLA
;
A
#
# COMPACT_ATOMS: atom_id res chain seq x y z
N MET A 1 0.28 -11.01 5.36
CA MET A 1 1.60 -10.56 4.87
C MET A 1 2.69 -11.10 5.79
N ARG A 2 3.93 -11.24 5.31
CA ARG A 2 5.04 -11.86 6.06
C ARG A 2 5.55 -10.92 7.17
N GLU A 3 6.01 -11.47 8.29
CA GLU A 3 6.55 -10.67 9.42
C GLU A 3 7.78 -9.83 9.00
N GLU A 4 8.60 -10.36 8.10
CA GLU A 4 9.81 -9.67 7.59
C GLU A 4 9.52 -8.36 6.83
N TRP A 5 8.27 -8.11 6.42
CA TRP A 5 7.88 -6.88 5.73
C TRP A 5 7.17 -5.87 6.63
N VAL A 6 7.06 -6.17 7.93
CA VAL A 6 6.44 -5.27 8.89
C VAL A 6 7.46 -4.19 9.26
N CYS A 7 7.11 -2.93 8.99
CA CYS A 7 7.87 -1.79 9.50
C CYS A 7 7.42 -1.46 10.93
N HIS A 8 8.37 -1.39 11.87
CA HIS A 8 8.16 -1.06 13.27
C HIS A 8 8.36 0.43 13.55
N GLY A 9 7.42 1.22 13.05
CA GLY A 9 7.36 2.66 13.33
C GLY A 9 7.79 3.53 12.15
N ARG A 10 7.86 4.83 12.41
CA ARG A 10 7.93 5.85 11.36
C ARG A 10 9.22 5.79 10.54
N GLU A 11 10.36 5.57 11.18
CA GLU A 11 11.66 5.64 10.51
C GLU A 11 11.77 4.56 9.43
N GLU A 12 11.45 3.31 9.78
CA GLU A 12 11.45 2.18 8.84
C GLU A 12 10.47 2.40 7.67
N VAL A 13 9.27 2.91 7.94
CA VAL A 13 8.30 3.24 6.89
C VAL A 13 8.86 4.29 5.92
N VAL A 14 9.49 5.33 6.45
CA VAL A 14 10.06 6.41 5.63
C VAL A 14 11.24 5.90 4.81
N ASP A 15 12.08 5.03 5.35
CA ASP A 15 13.21 4.46 4.63
C ASP A 15 12.75 3.53 3.49
N THR A 16 11.72 2.72 3.72
CA THR A 16 11.07 1.93 2.66
C THR A 16 10.55 2.83 1.53
N PHE A 17 9.89 3.95 1.86
CA PHE A 17 9.41 4.88 0.83
C PHE A 17 10.54 5.63 0.11
N ARG A 18 11.64 5.98 0.79
CA ARG A 18 12.82 6.58 0.14
C ARG A 18 13.40 5.64 -0.90
N LEU A 19 13.57 4.37 -0.55
CA LEU A 19 14.04 3.35 -1.48
C LEU A 19 13.10 3.21 -2.69
N GLY A 20 11.79 3.21 -2.46
CA GLY A 20 10.79 3.20 -3.52
C GLY A 20 10.84 4.41 -4.45
N LEU A 21 11.14 5.61 -3.91
CA LEU A 21 11.30 6.84 -4.68
C LEU A 21 12.54 6.79 -5.59
N GLU A 22 13.64 6.22 -5.09
CA GLU A 22 14.88 6.03 -5.88
C GLU A 22 14.65 5.08 -7.07
N GLN A 23 13.80 4.07 -6.91
CA GLN A 23 13.42 3.13 -7.96
C GLN A 23 12.53 3.74 -9.06
N ARG A 24 11.95 4.92 -8.84
CA ARG A 24 11.10 5.66 -9.81
C ARG A 24 10.08 4.78 -10.52
N ARG A 25 9.17 4.18 -9.74
CA ARG A 25 8.10 3.34 -10.30
C ARG A 25 7.23 4.12 -11.30
N GLU A 26 7.03 3.54 -12.47
CA GLU A 26 6.09 4.04 -13.47
C GLU A 26 4.68 3.61 -13.08
N ILE A 27 3.80 4.60 -12.88
CA ILE A 27 2.41 4.40 -12.49
C ILE A 27 1.51 4.81 -13.65
N ASP A 28 0.71 3.87 -14.15
CA ASP A 28 -0.27 4.12 -15.20
C ASP A 28 -1.56 4.71 -14.62
N ALA A 29 -1.95 4.26 -13.42
CA ALA A 29 -3.21 4.64 -12.81
C ALA A 29 -3.17 4.55 -11.28
N LEU A 30 -3.94 5.43 -10.65
CA LEU A 30 -4.22 5.43 -9.22
C LEU A 30 -5.74 5.42 -9.01
N GLU A 31 -6.19 4.65 -8.01
CA GLU A 31 -7.54 4.76 -7.46
C GLU A 31 -7.48 5.08 -5.97
N PHE A 32 -8.46 5.87 -5.50
CA PHE A 32 -8.60 6.21 -4.09
C PHE A 32 -10.05 5.98 -3.66
N THR A 33 -10.24 5.18 -2.59
CA THR A 33 -11.54 5.01 -1.94
C THR A 33 -11.40 5.36 -0.48
N ARG A 34 -12.26 6.24 0.05
CA ARG A 34 -12.25 6.64 1.46
C ARG A 34 -13.54 6.24 2.15
N GLY A 35 -13.44 5.77 3.39
CA GLY A 35 -14.56 5.69 4.31
C GLY A 35 -14.10 5.78 5.77
N GLY A 36 -14.72 6.69 6.53
CA GLY A 36 -14.30 6.99 7.90
C GLY A 36 -12.82 7.38 7.98
N GLU A 37 -12.09 6.62 8.79
CA GLU A 37 -10.65 6.74 9.00
C GLU A 37 -9.80 5.89 8.04
N GLN A 38 -10.42 5.11 7.16
CA GLN A 38 -9.73 4.25 6.20
C GLN A 38 -9.63 4.93 4.83
N VAL A 39 -8.46 4.82 4.21
CA VAL A 39 -8.23 5.18 2.80
C VAL A 39 -7.59 3.99 2.10
N VAL A 40 -8.22 3.51 1.03
CA VAL A 40 -7.66 2.49 0.14
C VAL A 40 -7.07 3.19 -1.07
N LEU A 41 -5.79 2.98 -1.31
CA LEU A 41 -5.08 3.38 -2.52
C LEU A 41 -4.82 2.13 -3.36
N GLY A 42 -5.26 2.12 -4.61
CA GLY A 42 -4.82 1.15 -5.60
C GLY A 42 -3.86 1.80 -6.59
N ALA A 43 -2.71 1.17 -6.84
CA ALA A 43 -1.76 1.61 -7.84
C ALA A 43 -1.57 0.51 -8.89
N ARG A 44 -1.57 0.90 -10.16
CA ARG A 44 -1.33 0.01 -11.29
C ARG A 44 -0.21 0.57 -12.17
N GLY A 45 0.69 -0.30 -12.60
CA GLY A 45 1.77 0.07 -13.50
C GLY A 45 2.69 -1.11 -13.82
N PRO A 46 3.43 -1.03 -14.95
CA PRO A 46 4.31 -2.11 -15.39
C PRO A 46 5.48 -2.36 -14.43
N SER A 47 5.85 -1.38 -13.60
CA SER A 47 6.90 -1.51 -12.58
C SER A 47 6.37 -1.95 -11.20
N ILE A 48 5.14 -2.46 -11.12
CA ILE A 48 4.56 -3.06 -9.90
C ILE A 48 4.42 -4.57 -10.14
N ASP A 49 5.53 -5.22 -10.41
CA ASP A 49 5.61 -6.62 -10.79
C ASP A 49 5.76 -7.55 -9.58
N ALA A 50 6.57 -7.16 -8.58
CA ALA A 50 6.78 -7.94 -7.36
C ALA A 50 7.20 -7.10 -6.13
N VAL A 51 7.12 -7.72 -4.95
CA VAL A 51 7.79 -7.30 -3.71
C VAL A 51 8.62 -8.47 -3.23
N GLU A 52 9.94 -8.33 -3.17
CA GLU A 52 10.88 -9.39 -2.74
C GLU A 52 10.51 -10.78 -3.30
N ASP A 53 10.41 -10.86 -4.63
CA ASP A 53 10.07 -12.04 -5.43
C ASP A 53 8.60 -12.51 -5.37
N GLU A 54 7.74 -11.88 -4.58
CA GLU A 54 6.32 -12.20 -4.54
C GLU A 54 5.53 -11.39 -5.58
N PRO A 55 4.87 -12.05 -6.55
CA PRO A 55 4.27 -11.38 -7.69
C PRO A 55 3.03 -10.56 -7.30
N LEU A 56 2.92 -9.39 -7.94
CA LEU A 56 1.85 -8.40 -7.76
C LEU A 56 1.00 -8.20 -9.01
N GLU A 57 1.29 -8.90 -10.12
CA GLU A 57 0.50 -8.86 -11.35
C GLU A 57 0.27 -7.44 -11.91
N GLY A 58 1.21 -6.51 -11.68
CA GLY A 58 1.11 -5.12 -12.15
C GLY A 58 0.31 -4.19 -11.26
N GLN A 59 -0.10 -4.62 -10.05
CA GLN A 59 -0.95 -3.82 -9.16
C GLN A 59 -0.70 -4.08 -7.67
N ILE A 60 -0.93 -3.06 -6.84
CA ILE A 60 -0.91 -3.19 -5.39
C ILE A 60 -1.95 -2.28 -4.76
N PHE A 61 -2.47 -2.68 -3.60
CA PHE A 61 -3.42 -1.91 -2.82
C PHE A 61 -2.87 -1.66 -1.43
N ASN A 62 -2.85 -0.40 -0.99
CA ASN A 62 -2.47 -0.03 0.37
C ASN A 62 -3.71 0.48 1.11
N VAL A 63 -3.93 0.01 2.33
CA VAL A 63 -4.95 0.52 3.24
C VAL A 63 -4.26 1.37 4.30
N PHE A 64 -4.56 2.66 4.28
CA PHE A 64 -4.11 3.62 5.27
C PHE A 64 -5.19 3.81 6.34
N THR A 65 -4.85 3.55 7.59
CA THR A 65 -5.65 3.99 8.74
C THR A 65 -5.15 5.34 9.21
N LEU A 66 -6.02 6.35 9.18
CA LEU A 66 -5.77 7.69 9.69
C LEU A 66 -6.27 7.79 11.14
N ARG A 67 -5.49 8.42 12.02
CA ARG A 67 -5.92 8.76 13.39
C ARG A 67 -5.56 10.20 13.66
N ASP A 68 -6.57 11.05 13.88
CA ASP A 68 -6.41 12.49 14.11
C ASP A 68 -5.63 13.25 13.02
N GLY A 69 -5.62 12.72 11.79
CA GLY A 69 -4.91 13.30 10.64
C GLY A 69 -3.77 12.45 10.09
N PRO A 70 -2.74 12.08 10.87
CA PRO A 70 -1.62 11.27 10.39
C PRO A 70 -2.02 9.81 10.08
N ILE A 71 -1.20 9.19 9.23
CA ILE A 71 -1.24 7.74 8.96
C ILE A 71 -0.70 7.03 10.21
N ALA A 72 -1.56 6.24 10.85
CA ALA A 72 -1.22 5.44 12.02
C ALA A 72 -0.84 4.00 11.65
N ARG A 73 -1.32 3.50 10.50
CA ARG A 73 -1.07 2.14 10.01
C ARG A 73 -1.19 2.08 8.49
N ILE A 74 -0.39 1.22 7.90
CA ILE A 74 -0.42 0.87 6.47
C ILE A 74 -0.50 -0.66 6.41
N ASP A 75 -1.44 -1.18 5.63
CA ASP A 75 -1.55 -2.60 5.31
C ASP A 75 -1.57 -2.78 3.79
N ASP A 76 -0.72 -3.67 3.28
CA ASP A 76 -0.58 -3.89 1.84
C ASP A 76 -1.28 -5.19 1.41
N TYR A 77 -1.94 -5.13 0.26
CA TYR A 77 -2.75 -6.20 -0.30
C TYR A 77 -2.51 -6.32 -1.81
N ARG A 78 -2.58 -7.56 -2.31
CA ARG A 78 -2.49 -7.82 -3.76
C ARG A 78 -3.81 -7.58 -4.48
N GLY A 79 -4.93 -7.76 -3.78
CA GLY A 79 -6.26 -7.74 -4.37
C GLY A 79 -7.13 -6.58 -3.89
N ARG A 80 -7.76 -5.88 -4.83
CA ARG A 80 -8.70 -4.77 -4.56
C ARG A 80 -9.79 -5.13 -3.56
N ARG A 81 -10.44 -6.28 -3.77
CA ARG A 81 -11.55 -6.73 -2.91
C ARG A 81 -11.08 -7.01 -1.48
N GLU A 82 -9.90 -7.61 -1.33
CA GLU A 82 -9.32 -7.88 -0.02
C GLU A 82 -9.03 -6.58 0.72
N ALA A 83 -8.41 -5.60 0.04
CA ALA A 83 -8.14 -4.27 0.60
C ALA A 83 -9.42 -3.55 1.03
N LEU A 84 -10.46 -3.56 0.19
CA LEU A 84 -11.75 -2.94 0.52
C LEU A 84 -12.46 -3.63 1.68
N THR A 85 -12.43 -4.97 1.75
CA THR A 85 -12.97 -5.71 2.90
C THR A 85 -12.20 -5.38 4.18
N ALA A 86 -10.87 -5.33 4.14
CA ALA A 86 -10.04 -4.95 5.29
C ALA A 86 -10.33 -3.52 5.78
N ALA A 87 -10.63 -2.61 4.85
CA ALA A 87 -11.04 -1.24 5.14
C ALA A 87 -12.52 -1.10 5.59
N GLY A 88 -13.33 -2.17 5.52
CA GLY A 88 -14.76 -2.12 5.83
C GLY A 88 -15.60 -1.37 4.79
N LEU A 89 -15.19 -1.39 3.51
CA LEU A 89 -15.79 -0.64 2.40
C LEU A 89 -16.43 -1.53 1.31
N ALA A 90 -16.49 -2.84 1.54
CA ALA A 90 -17.03 -3.85 0.62
C ALA A 90 -18.19 -4.63 1.24
#